data_AF-A0A8T6YE32-F1
#
_entry.id   AF-A0A8T6YE32-F1
#
_cell.length_a   1.000
_cell.length_b   1.000
_cell.length_c   1.000
_cell.angle_alpha   90.00
_cell.angle_beta   90.00
_cell.angle_gamma   90.00
#
_symmetry.space_group_name_H-M   'P 1'
#
loop_
_entity.id
_entity.type
_entity.pdbx_description
1 polymer ?
#
loop_
_entity_poly.entity_id
_entity_poly.type
_entity_poly.pdbx_seq_one_letter_code
_entity_poly.pdbx_strand_id
1 'polypeptide(L)'
;MPIVCVDLSDKEYEVLTELKNVEGIHGEKLRNLFRYYLYTIPALKSSHYALKRVENREEIEEILEDVKTAYKNTECPIEVWGEEKTKQLIDELVELNVLTRVDEAQSIPKEKFRGLFKKLLHDIATESKDMDEYIAGYFAIIQLLMEFGLGTLSKEKIRDATVLINDGWLSVYPKVMKESREFNKTRKLSMRLRHADNKIIQR
;
A
#
# COMPACT_ATOMS: atom_id res chain seq x y z
N MET A 1 -14.49 4.62 23.61
CA MET A 1 -13.15 5.08 24.02
C MET A 1 -12.92 6.45 23.39
N PRO A 2 -12.39 7.45 24.12
CA PRO A 2 -12.06 8.74 23.52
C PRO A 2 -11.00 8.53 22.44
N ILE A 3 -11.24 9.12 21.26
CA ILE A 3 -10.31 9.11 20.14
C ILE A 3 -9.20 10.11 20.51
N VAL A 4 -8.05 9.60 20.94
CA VAL A 4 -6.84 10.42 21.08
C VAL A 4 -6.21 10.53 19.70
N CYS A 5 -6.68 11.48 18.90
CA CYS A 5 -5.92 11.99 17.76
C CYS A 5 -4.82 12.88 18.36
N VAL A 6 -3.61 12.34 18.53
CA VAL A 6 -2.44 13.20 18.73
C VAL A 6 -1.97 13.59 17.35
N ASP A 7 -2.36 14.78 16.89
CA ASP A 7 -1.68 15.42 15.78
C ASP A 7 -0.26 15.74 16.26
N LEU A 8 0.72 15.07 15.66
CA LEU A 8 2.13 15.37 15.92
C LEU A 8 2.37 16.83 15.51
N SER A 9 2.96 17.62 16.40
CA SER A 9 3.37 18.97 16.09
C SER A 9 4.38 18.96 14.94
N ASP A 10 4.45 20.06 14.18
CA ASP A 10 5.41 20.20 13.07
C ASP A 10 6.84 19.89 13.51
N LYS A 11 7.17 20.20 14.77
CA LYS A 11 8.47 19.93 15.39
C LYS A 11 8.71 18.45 15.68
N GLU A 12 7.68 17.73 16.10
CA GLU A 12 7.74 16.26 16.21
C GLU A 12 7.86 15.64 14.82
N TYR A 13 7.19 16.19 13.80
CA TYR A 13 7.33 15.76 12.41
C TYR A 13 8.72 16.06 11.83
N GLU A 14 9.32 17.18 12.19
CA GLU A 14 10.67 17.59 11.81
C GLU A 14 11.72 16.67 12.45
N VAL A 15 11.60 16.39 13.75
CA VAL A 15 12.41 15.40 14.47
C VAL A 15 12.25 14.00 13.87
N LEU A 16 11.04 13.66 13.40
CA LEU A 16 10.76 12.40 12.71
C LEU A 16 11.49 12.28 11.36
N THR A 17 11.53 13.37 10.59
CA THR A 17 12.30 13.42 9.34
C THR A 17 13.81 13.44 9.57
N GLU A 18 14.27 13.99 10.70
CA GLU A 18 15.69 14.05 11.07
C GLU A 18 16.24 12.77 11.72
N LEU A 19 15.40 11.80 12.13
CA LEU A 19 15.84 10.49 12.62
C LEU A 19 16.65 9.68 11.59
N LYS A 20 16.56 10.03 10.31
CA LYS A 20 17.45 9.51 9.25
C LYS A 20 18.91 9.99 9.43
N ASN A 21 19.10 11.16 10.02
CA ASN A 21 20.37 11.90 10.12
C ASN A 21 21.01 11.84 11.52
N VAL A 22 20.50 11.05 12.46
CA VAL A 22 21.12 10.90 13.78
C VAL A 22 22.39 10.05 13.65
N GLU A 23 23.48 10.71 13.27
CA GLU A 23 24.82 10.15 13.27
C GLU A 23 25.34 9.97 14.71
N GLY A 24 25.95 8.81 14.99
CA GLY A 24 26.58 8.51 16.28
C GLY A 24 26.21 7.14 16.87
N ILE A 25 26.96 6.73 17.90
CA ILE A 25 26.92 5.39 18.56
C ILE A 25 25.53 5.01 19.11
N HIS A 26 24.62 5.99 19.27
CA HIS A 26 23.28 5.79 19.85
C HIS A 26 22.11 5.99 18.87
N GLY A 27 22.37 6.38 17.62
CA GLY A 27 21.31 6.60 16.62
C GLY A 27 20.44 5.36 16.39
N GLU A 28 21.05 4.17 16.36
CA GLU A 28 20.31 2.91 16.18
C GLU A 28 19.45 2.55 17.39
N LYS A 29 19.89 2.87 18.60
CA LYS A 29 19.07 2.67 19.81
C LYS A 29 17.84 3.57 19.80
N LEU A 30 18.01 4.82 19.38
CA LEU A 30 16.91 5.79 19.28
C LEU A 30 15.89 5.38 18.21
N ARG A 31 16.37 4.93 17.03
CA ARG A 31 15.49 4.37 15.98
C ARG A 31 14.71 3.16 16.46
N ASN A 32 15.34 2.24 17.19
CA ASN A 32 14.66 1.07 17.74
C ASN A 32 13.62 1.43 18.81
N LEU A 33 13.92 2.37 19.71
CA LEU A 33 12.94 2.90 20.67
C LEU A 33 11.74 3.55 19.96
N PHE A 34 12.01 4.30 18.89
CA PHE A 34 10.96 4.94 18.11
C PHE A 34 10.08 3.93 17.35
N ARG A 35 10.69 2.92 16.70
CA ARG A 35 9.96 1.79 16.09
C ARG A 35 9.05 1.10 17.12
N TYR A 36 9.57 0.86 18.32
CA TYR A 36 8.81 0.26 19.41
C TYR A 36 7.65 1.14 19.89
N TYR A 37 7.87 2.45 20.03
CA TYR A 37 6.82 3.41 20.38
C TYR A 37 5.67 3.42 19.36
N LEU A 38 5.99 3.49 18.07
CA LEU A 38 4.99 3.44 17.00
C LEU A 38 4.23 2.10 16.96
N TYR A 39 4.93 0.99 17.20
CA TYR A 39 4.35 -0.35 17.16
C TYR A 39 3.39 -0.61 18.32
N THR A 40 3.72 -0.11 19.51
CA THR A 40 2.97 -0.39 20.75
C THR A 40 1.70 0.45 20.90
N ILE A 41 1.60 1.59 20.24
CA ILE A 41 0.44 2.49 20.32
C ILE A 41 -0.48 2.25 19.11
N PRO A 42 -1.70 1.70 19.29
CA PRO A 42 -2.61 1.40 18.18
C PRO A 42 -2.95 2.60 17.29
N ALA A 43 -3.02 3.80 17.87
CA ALA A 43 -3.29 5.04 17.14
C ALA A 43 -2.18 5.40 16.15
N LEU A 44 -0.92 5.05 16.45
CA LEU A 44 0.26 5.37 15.64
C LEU A 44 0.57 4.29 14.59
N LYS A 45 -0.32 3.33 14.42
CA LYS A 45 -0.09 2.20 13.52
C LYS A 45 0.03 2.62 12.04
N SER A 46 -0.64 3.69 11.60
CA SER A 46 -0.43 4.25 10.24
C SER A 46 1.00 4.78 10.09
N SER A 47 1.48 5.56 11.06
CA SER A 47 2.86 6.07 11.08
C SER A 47 3.89 4.94 11.12
N HIS A 48 3.62 3.83 11.82
CA HIS A 48 4.46 2.63 11.78
C HIS A 48 4.58 2.06 10.36
N TYR A 49 3.46 1.93 9.64
CA TYR A 49 3.46 1.50 8.24
C TYR A 49 4.18 2.48 7.32
N ALA A 50 4.02 3.79 7.55
CA ALA A 50 4.73 4.81 6.78
C ALA A 50 6.24 4.73 6.97
N LEU A 51 6.71 4.55 8.22
CA LEU A 51 8.13 4.35 8.51
C LEU A 51 8.67 3.12 7.78
N LYS A 52 8.02 1.97 7.91
CA LYS A 52 8.44 0.73 7.24
C LYS A 52 8.49 0.87 5.72
N ARG A 53 7.55 1.61 5.14
CA ARG A 53 7.53 1.89 3.70
C ARG A 53 8.75 2.68 3.25
N VAL A 54 9.18 3.65 4.07
CA VAL A 54 10.39 4.44 3.80
C VAL A 54 11.64 3.61 3.97
N GLU A 55 11.70 2.76 5.01
CA GLU A 55 12.85 1.87 5.27
C GLU A 55 13.04 0.83 4.16
N ASN A 56 11.94 0.25 3.66
CA ASN A 56 11.98 -0.81 2.65
C ASN A 56 11.75 -0.30 1.23
N ARG A 57 11.85 1.01 1.00
CA ARG A 57 11.41 1.63 -0.25
C ARG A 57 12.10 1.05 -1.48
N GLU A 58 13.42 0.93 -1.43
CA GLU A 58 14.23 0.44 -2.56
C GLU A 58 13.84 -1.00 -2.91
N GLU A 59 13.66 -1.85 -1.91
CA GLU A 59 13.24 -3.25 -2.11
C GLU A 59 11.83 -3.35 -2.69
N ILE A 60 10.90 -2.50 -2.23
CA ILE A 60 9.54 -2.47 -2.79
C ILE A 60 9.56 -1.99 -4.25
N GLU A 61 10.37 -0.97 -4.57
CA GLU A 61 10.50 -0.46 -5.94
C GLU A 61 11.13 -1.49 -6.89
N GLU A 62 12.11 -2.28 -6.42
CA GLU A 62 12.70 -3.40 -7.16
C GLU A 62 11.66 -4.47 -7.49
N ILE A 63 10.92 -4.95 -6.48
CA ILE A 63 9.85 -5.95 -6.68
C ILE A 63 8.75 -5.40 -7.58
N LEU A 64 8.42 -4.11 -7.47
CA LEU A 64 7.42 -3.48 -8.32
C LEU A 64 7.84 -3.46 -9.80
N GLU A 65 9.13 -3.27 -10.09
CA GLU A 65 9.64 -3.33 -11.47
C GLU A 65 9.61 -4.77 -12.02
N ASP A 66 9.85 -5.76 -11.17
CA ASP A 66 9.66 -7.17 -11.52
C ASP A 66 8.18 -7.50 -11.80
N VAL A 67 7.26 -6.95 -11.01
CA VAL A 67 5.81 -7.07 -11.24
C VAL A 67 5.47 -6.46 -12.61
N LYS A 68 5.89 -5.23 -12.91
CA LYS A 68 5.65 -4.63 -14.23
C LYS A 68 6.22 -5.47 -15.36
N THR A 69 7.41 -6.05 -15.15
CA THR A 69 8.05 -6.92 -16.14
C THR A 69 7.23 -8.17 -16.40
N ALA A 70 6.55 -8.74 -15.40
CA ALA A 70 5.63 -9.86 -15.58
C ALA A 70 4.46 -9.52 -16.53
N TYR A 71 3.98 -8.26 -16.51
CA TYR A 71 2.91 -7.78 -17.40
C TYR A 71 3.40 -7.27 -18.77
N LYS A 72 4.71 -7.20 -19.05
CA LYS A 72 5.20 -6.63 -20.33
C LYS A 72 4.69 -7.36 -21.56
N ASN A 73 4.45 -8.67 -21.46
CA ASN A 73 4.11 -9.54 -22.59
C ASN A 73 2.73 -10.21 -22.45
N THR A 74 1.99 -9.93 -21.37
CA THR A 74 0.68 -10.53 -21.11
C THR A 74 -0.15 -9.63 -20.22
N GLU A 75 -1.46 -9.58 -20.48
CA GLU A 75 -2.43 -8.88 -19.63
C GLU A 75 -2.78 -9.69 -18.38
N CYS A 76 -2.54 -11.02 -18.40
CA CYS A 76 -2.83 -11.93 -17.31
C CYS A 76 -1.65 -12.90 -17.08
N PRO A 77 -0.65 -12.51 -16.26
CA PRO A 77 0.54 -13.34 -16.02
C PRO A 77 0.23 -14.69 -15.38
N ILE A 78 -0.89 -14.78 -14.66
CA ILE A 78 -1.32 -15.98 -13.92
C ILE A 78 -1.75 -17.09 -14.88
N GLU A 79 -2.29 -16.78 -16.05
CA GLU A 79 -2.71 -17.79 -17.05
C GLU A 79 -1.55 -18.61 -17.60
N VAL A 80 -0.33 -18.06 -17.54
CA VAL A 80 0.89 -18.74 -17.98
C VAL A 80 1.49 -19.61 -16.86
N TRP A 81 0.94 -19.54 -15.65
CA TRP A 81 1.39 -20.36 -14.53
C TRP A 81 0.68 -21.71 -14.57
N GLY A 82 1.43 -22.79 -14.37
CA GLY A 82 0.84 -24.11 -14.18
C GLY A 82 -0.02 -24.15 -12.90
N GLU A 83 -1.09 -24.94 -12.91
CA GLU A 83 -2.02 -25.10 -11.77
C GLU A 83 -1.28 -25.41 -10.46
N GLU A 84 -0.25 -26.25 -10.53
CA GLU A 84 0.57 -26.63 -9.38
C GLU A 84 1.28 -25.43 -8.74
N LYS A 85 1.85 -24.53 -9.55
CA LYS A 85 2.52 -23.32 -9.06
C LYS A 85 1.52 -22.42 -8.33
N THR A 86 0.36 -22.19 -8.94
CA THR A 86 -0.69 -21.33 -8.38
C THR A 86 -1.22 -21.92 -7.07
N LYS A 87 -1.45 -23.23 -7.02
CA LYS A 87 -1.91 -23.92 -5.82
C LYS A 87 -0.91 -23.85 -4.68
N GLN A 88 0.37 -24.11 -4.94
CA GLN A 88 1.43 -23.97 -3.93
C GLN A 88 1.49 -22.54 -3.36
N LEU A 89 1.39 -21.53 -4.23
CA LEU A 89 1.40 -20.14 -3.79
C LEU A 89 0.18 -19.80 -2.94
N ILE A 90 -1.02 -20.28 -3.29
CA ILE A 90 -2.23 -20.10 -2.48
C ILE A 90 -2.05 -20.73 -1.10
N ASP A 91 -1.51 -21.96 -1.04
CA ASP A 91 -1.32 -22.69 0.21
C ASP A 91 -0.37 -21.96 1.16
N GLU A 92 0.76 -21.45 0.64
CA GLU A 92 1.68 -20.61 1.42
C GLU A 92 1.01 -19.31 1.91
N LEU A 93 0.21 -18.65 1.07
CA LEU A 93 -0.50 -17.43 1.46
C LEU A 93 -1.59 -17.69 2.51
N VAL A 94 -2.17 -18.89 2.54
CA VAL A 94 -3.08 -19.31 3.61
C VAL A 94 -2.32 -19.51 4.92
N GLU A 95 -1.16 -20.17 4.89
CA GLU A 95 -0.29 -20.36 6.06
C GLU A 95 0.18 -19.02 6.65
N LEU A 96 0.52 -18.07 5.78
CA LEU A 96 0.90 -16.70 6.17
C LEU A 96 -0.28 -15.83 6.63
N ASN A 97 -1.50 -16.37 6.71
CA ASN A 97 -2.71 -15.63 7.08
C ASN A 97 -3.03 -14.45 6.14
N VAL A 98 -2.56 -14.48 4.90
CA VAL A 98 -2.91 -13.52 3.85
C VAL A 98 -4.25 -13.90 3.22
N LEU A 99 -4.41 -15.18 2.88
CA LEU A 99 -5.63 -15.75 2.34
C LEU A 99 -6.37 -16.63 3.38
N THR A 100 -7.65 -16.87 3.15
CA THR A 100 -8.44 -17.91 3.80
C THR A 100 -9.13 -18.75 2.74
N ARG A 101 -9.18 -20.07 2.97
CA ARG A 101 -10.01 -20.96 2.15
C ARG A 101 -11.47 -20.77 2.52
N VAL A 102 -12.33 -20.58 1.53
CA VAL A 102 -13.79 -20.50 1.69
C VAL A 102 -14.39 -21.88 1.41
N ASP A 103 -13.85 -22.57 0.41
CA ASP A 103 -14.12 -23.97 0.08
C ASP A 103 -12.85 -24.62 -0.53
N GLU A 104 -12.99 -25.81 -1.13
CA GLU A 104 -11.87 -26.54 -1.74
C GLU A 104 -11.29 -25.88 -3.00
N ALA A 105 -12.06 -25.01 -3.66
CA ALA A 105 -11.68 -24.38 -4.93
C ALA A 105 -11.41 -22.88 -4.83
N GLN A 106 -11.87 -22.23 -3.76
CA GLN A 106 -11.89 -20.79 -3.61
C GLN A 106 -11.15 -20.34 -2.36
N SER A 107 -10.19 -19.44 -2.57
CA SER A 107 -9.54 -18.67 -1.52
C SER A 107 -9.85 -17.18 -1.68
N ILE A 108 -9.87 -16.44 -0.57
CA ILE A 108 -10.04 -14.97 -0.58
C ILE A 108 -9.08 -14.31 0.42
N PRO A 109 -8.69 -13.05 0.22
CA PRO A 109 -7.92 -12.30 1.20
C PRO A 109 -8.62 -12.22 2.55
N LYS A 110 -7.89 -12.51 3.63
CA LYS A 110 -8.41 -12.36 5.00
C LYS A 110 -8.83 -10.91 5.23
N GLU A 111 -9.87 -10.74 6.05
CA GLU A 111 -10.42 -9.41 6.35
C GLU A 111 -9.37 -8.45 6.90
N LYS A 112 -8.47 -8.94 7.77
CA LYS A 112 -7.35 -8.15 8.30
C LYS A 112 -6.40 -7.68 7.19
N PHE A 113 -6.00 -8.56 6.28
CA PHE A 113 -5.12 -8.21 5.16
C PHE A 113 -5.80 -7.18 4.24
N ARG A 114 -7.05 -7.46 3.85
CA ARG A 114 -7.86 -6.57 3.01
C ARG A 114 -8.10 -5.19 3.65
N GLY A 115 -8.34 -5.15 4.96
CA GLY A 115 -8.54 -3.91 5.71
C GLY A 115 -7.27 -3.05 5.76
N LEU A 116 -6.12 -3.68 6.02
CA LEU A 116 -4.83 -3.00 5.97
C LEU A 116 -4.49 -2.52 4.56
N PHE A 117 -4.78 -3.31 3.54
CA PHE A 117 -4.56 -2.93 2.14
C PHE A 117 -5.30 -1.65 1.77
N LYS A 118 -6.61 -1.54 2.08
CA LYS A 118 -7.39 -0.33 1.79
C LYS A 118 -6.80 0.90 2.44
N LYS A 119 -6.33 0.75 3.69
CA LYS A 119 -5.69 1.84 4.44
C LYS A 119 -4.38 2.26 3.77
N LEU A 120 -3.51 1.31 3.44
CA LEU A 120 -2.24 1.60 2.80
C LEU A 120 -2.39 2.17 1.40
N LEU A 121 -3.32 1.64 0.60
CA LEU A 121 -3.64 2.19 -0.72
C LEU A 121 -4.01 3.67 -0.61
N HIS A 122 -4.89 4.00 0.34
CA HIS A 122 -5.29 5.39 0.58
C HIS A 122 -4.09 6.25 1.02
N ASP A 123 -3.34 5.80 2.02
CA ASP A 123 -2.18 6.53 2.56
C ASP A 123 -1.13 6.79 1.44
N ILE A 124 -0.75 5.75 0.68
CA ILE A 124 0.23 5.85 -0.41
C ILE A 124 -0.25 6.79 -1.52
N ALA A 125 -1.49 6.64 -2.00
CA ALA A 125 -2.02 7.45 -3.09
C ALA A 125 -2.28 8.92 -2.68
N THR A 126 -2.40 9.21 -1.39
CA THR A 126 -2.55 10.57 -0.86
C THR A 126 -1.21 11.24 -0.58
N GLU A 127 -0.22 10.50 -0.05
CA GLU A 127 1.15 10.96 0.15
C GLU A 127 1.85 11.25 -1.18
N SER A 128 1.65 10.38 -2.18
CA SER A 128 2.28 10.49 -3.52
C SER A 128 1.26 10.94 -4.56
N LYS A 129 1.05 12.25 -4.70
CA LYS A 129 0.05 12.81 -5.63
C LYS A 129 0.28 12.45 -7.11
N ASP A 130 1.52 12.17 -7.48
CA ASP A 130 1.92 11.84 -8.85
C ASP A 130 1.89 10.32 -9.12
N MET A 131 1.70 9.50 -8.09
CA MET A 131 1.60 8.04 -8.26
C MET A 131 0.20 7.66 -8.74
N ASP A 132 0.15 6.86 -9.81
CA ASP A 132 -1.10 6.26 -10.30
C ASP A 132 -1.67 5.28 -9.26
N GLU A 133 -2.99 5.28 -9.10
CA GLU A 133 -3.65 4.48 -8.06
C GLU A 133 -3.42 2.97 -8.23
N TYR A 134 -3.28 2.47 -9.48
CA TYR A 134 -2.96 1.07 -9.72
C TYR A 134 -1.56 0.73 -9.23
N ILE A 135 -0.59 1.62 -9.47
CA ILE A 135 0.78 1.48 -8.92
C ILE A 135 0.75 1.49 -7.39
N ALA A 136 -0.02 2.40 -6.78
CA ALA A 136 -0.20 2.45 -5.34
C ALA A 136 -0.82 1.14 -4.79
N GLY A 137 -1.70 0.50 -5.55
CA GLY A 137 -2.26 -0.83 -5.25
C GLY A 137 -1.19 -1.90 -5.15
N TYR A 138 -0.35 -2.06 -6.18
CA TYR A 138 0.76 -3.00 -6.15
C TYR A 138 1.74 -2.71 -5.00
N PHE A 139 2.08 -1.43 -4.81
CA PHE A 139 2.97 -0.99 -3.74
C PHE A 139 2.45 -1.41 -2.36
N ALA A 140 1.15 -1.22 -2.11
CA ALA A 140 0.50 -1.61 -0.87
C ALA A 140 0.51 -3.14 -0.64
N ILE A 141 0.31 -3.93 -1.70
CA ILE A 141 0.33 -5.40 -1.62
C ILE A 141 1.75 -5.90 -1.29
N ILE A 142 2.77 -5.40 -2.00
CA ILE A 142 4.18 -5.75 -1.75
C ILE A 142 4.54 -5.43 -0.29
N GLN A 143 4.22 -4.21 0.18
CA GLN A 143 4.49 -3.81 1.56
C GLN A 143 3.83 -4.77 2.58
N LEU A 144 2.59 -5.19 2.34
CA LEU A 144 1.90 -6.12 3.24
C LEU A 144 2.45 -7.53 3.19
N LEU A 145 2.84 -8.02 2.01
CA LEU A 145 3.44 -9.35 1.88
C LEU A 145 4.78 -9.43 2.60
N MET A 146 5.59 -8.37 2.54
CA MET A 146 6.81 -8.27 3.35
C MET A 146 6.50 -8.31 4.87
N GLU A 147 5.42 -7.67 5.30
CA GLU A 147 5.03 -7.68 6.72
C GLU A 147 4.47 -9.02 7.20
N PHE A 148 3.56 -9.63 6.43
CA PHE A 148 2.95 -10.91 6.79
C PHE A 148 3.92 -12.07 6.61
N GLY A 149 4.82 -11.99 5.62
CA GLY A 149 5.87 -12.97 5.38
C GLY A 149 6.99 -12.93 6.42
N LEU A 150 7.16 -11.85 7.19
CA LEU A 150 8.25 -11.73 8.20
C LEU A 150 9.64 -12.11 7.66
N GLY A 151 9.91 -11.83 6.38
CA GLY A 151 11.17 -12.16 5.70
C GLY A 151 11.32 -13.62 5.23
N THR A 152 10.29 -14.47 5.36
CA THR A 152 10.34 -15.86 4.88
C THR A 152 10.05 -15.99 3.38
N LEU A 153 9.34 -15.01 2.80
CA LEU A 153 9.05 -14.97 1.38
C LEU A 153 10.24 -14.42 0.60
N SER A 154 10.65 -15.12 -0.46
CA SER A 154 11.61 -14.58 -1.42
C SER A 154 10.98 -13.44 -2.23
N LYS A 155 11.82 -12.56 -2.80
CA LYS A 155 11.35 -11.49 -3.70
C LYS A 155 10.48 -12.01 -4.84
N GLU A 156 10.85 -13.15 -5.41
CA GLU A 156 10.07 -13.81 -6.46
C GLU A 156 8.68 -14.23 -5.99
N LYS A 157 8.57 -14.80 -4.79
CA LYS A 157 7.29 -15.16 -4.20
C LYS A 157 6.45 -13.94 -3.87
N ILE A 158 7.06 -12.85 -3.42
CA ILE A 158 6.35 -11.58 -3.17
C ILE A 158 5.82 -11.00 -4.49
N ARG A 159 6.62 -11.03 -5.56
CA ARG A 159 6.19 -10.64 -6.91
C ARG A 159 4.97 -11.45 -7.36
N ASP A 160 5.08 -12.78 -7.32
CA ASP A 160 4.01 -13.67 -7.80
C ASP A 160 2.75 -13.55 -6.92
N ALA A 161 2.90 -13.49 -5.60
CA ALA A 161 1.78 -13.25 -4.69
C ALA A 161 1.14 -11.88 -4.94
N THR A 162 1.92 -10.86 -5.29
CA THR A 162 1.40 -9.52 -5.60
C THR A 162 0.51 -9.56 -6.84
N VAL A 163 0.96 -10.19 -7.92
CA VAL A 163 0.20 -10.41 -9.15
C VAL A 163 -1.09 -11.17 -8.84
N LEU A 164 -0.97 -12.33 -8.17
CA LEU A 164 -2.10 -13.19 -7.82
C LEU A 164 -3.16 -12.45 -7.00
N ILE A 165 -2.73 -11.74 -5.95
CA ILE A 165 -3.64 -11.05 -5.03
C ILE A 165 -4.32 -9.86 -5.72
N ASN A 166 -3.57 -9.12 -6.53
CA ASN A 166 -4.12 -7.97 -7.25
C ASN A 166 -5.20 -8.42 -8.23
N ASP A 167 -4.87 -9.34 -9.12
CA ASP A 167 -5.75 -9.72 -10.22
C ASP A 167 -6.94 -10.54 -9.72
N GLY A 168 -6.73 -11.39 -8.73
CA GLY A 168 -7.79 -12.21 -8.16
C GLY A 168 -8.82 -11.41 -7.35
N TRP A 169 -8.40 -10.37 -6.61
CA TRP A 169 -9.30 -9.75 -5.62
C TRP A 169 -9.16 -8.25 -5.41
N LEU A 170 -7.95 -7.68 -5.47
CA LEU A 170 -7.72 -6.32 -4.94
C LEU A 170 -7.71 -5.20 -6.00
N SER A 171 -7.62 -5.53 -7.28
CA SER A 171 -7.61 -4.57 -8.41
C SER A 171 -8.83 -3.63 -8.44
N VAL A 172 -9.97 -4.04 -7.87
CA VAL A 172 -11.20 -3.25 -7.78
C VAL A 172 -11.00 -1.97 -6.97
N TYR A 173 -10.18 -1.99 -5.91
CA TYR A 173 -10.05 -0.83 -5.02
C TYR A 173 -9.26 0.33 -5.65
N PRO A 174 -8.07 0.12 -6.24
CA PRO A 174 -7.38 1.14 -7.02
C PRO A 174 -8.26 1.75 -8.12
N LYS A 175 -9.02 0.91 -8.84
CA LYS A 175 -9.93 1.34 -9.89
C LYS A 175 -10.98 2.32 -9.38
N VAL A 176 -11.72 1.94 -8.34
CA VAL A 176 -12.75 2.80 -7.73
C VAL A 176 -12.14 4.09 -7.18
N MET A 177 -10.92 4.04 -6.63
CA MET A 177 -10.23 5.22 -6.13
C MET A 177 -9.87 6.20 -7.26
N LYS A 178 -9.34 5.68 -8.37
CA LYS A 178 -9.02 6.47 -9.57
C LYS A 178 -10.27 7.15 -10.15
N GLU A 179 -11.34 6.38 -10.36
CA GLU A 179 -12.63 6.89 -10.85
C GLU A 179 -13.18 8.01 -9.94
N SER A 180 -13.10 7.84 -8.61
CA SER A 180 -13.51 8.86 -7.64
C SER A 180 -12.66 10.14 -7.73
N ARG A 181 -11.35 10.00 -7.95
CA ARG A 181 -10.42 11.13 -8.07
C ARG A 181 -10.67 11.91 -9.35
N GLU A 182 -10.87 11.21 -10.47
CA GLU A 182 -11.21 11.79 -11.76
C GLU A 182 -12.56 12.52 -11.70
N PHE A 183 -13.60 11.90 -11.13
CA PHE A 183 -14.89 12.54 -10.90
C PHE A 183 -14.75 13.84 -10.09
N ASN A 184 -13.97 13.82 -9.02
CA ASN A 184 -13.73 15.01 -8.19
C ASN A 184 -12.96 16.11 -8.93
N LYS A 185 -11.99 15.77 -9.78
CA LYS A 185 -11.27 16.72 -10.64
C LYS A 185 -12.24 17.38 -11.62
N THR A 186 -13.05 16.59 -12.32
CA THR A 186 -14.05 17.09 -13.30
C THR A 186 -15.11 17.96 -12.63
N ARG A 187 -15.63 17.55 -11.47
CA ARG A 187 -16.59 18.36 -10.70
C ARG A 187 -16.01 19.71 -10.31
N LYS A 188 -14.77 19.76 -9.79
CA LYS A 188 -14.10 21.02 -9.43
C LYS A 188 -13.91 21.93 -10.64
N LEU A 189 -13.51 21.36 -11.79
CA LEU A 189 -13.36 22.11 -13.04
C LEU A 189 -14.70 22.72 -13.49
N SER A 190 -15.78 21.93 -13.47
CA SER A 190 -17.12 22.41 -13.85
C SER A 190 -17.64 23.54 -12.95
N MET A 191 -17.36 23.48 -11.64
CA MET A 191 -17.73 24.53 -10.70
C MET A 191 -16.95 25.83 -10.97
N ARG A 192 -15.65 25.72 -11.27
CA ARG A 192 -14.80 26.87 -11.64
C ARG A 192 -15.25 27.53 -12.93
N LEU A 193 -15.58 26.74 -13.96
CA LEU A 193 -16.09 27.25 -15.23
C LEU A 193 -17.42 28.01 -15.03
N ARG A 194 -18.39 27.44 -14.30
CA ARG A 194 -19.64 28.13 -13.96
C ARG A 194 -19.42 29.44 -13.19
N HIS A 195 -18.44 29.48 -12.28
CA HIS A 195 -18.09 30.72 -11.57
C HIS A 195 -17.40 31.76 -12.46
N ALA A 196 -16.61 31.33 -13.44
CA ALA A 196 -15.99 32.22 -14.42
C ALA A 196 -17.04 32.84 -15.35
N ASP A 197 -17.99 32.04 -15.85
CA ASP A 197 -19.08 32.51 -16.71
C ASP A 197 -19.97 33.53 -15.98
N ASN A 198 -20.30 33.27 -14.70
CA ASN A 198 -21.06 34.22 -13.88
C ASN A 198 -20.33 35.54 -13.64
N LYS A 199 -18.98 35.55 -13.58
CA LYS A 199 -18.19 36.79 -13.45
C LYS A 199 -18.10 37.58 -14.75
N ILE A 200 -18.20 36.92 -15.90
CA ILE A 200 -18.21 37.56 -17.22
C ILE A 200 -19.57 38.22 -17.48
N ILE A 201 -20.67 37.56 -17.09
CA ILE A 201 -22.04 38.09 -17.26
C ILE A 201 -22.33 39.31 -16.36
N GLN A 202 -21.59 39.47 -15.26
CA GLN A 202 -21.75 40.58 -14.30
C GLN A 202 -20.85 41.81 -14.56
N ARG A 203 -20.13 41.86 -15.70
CA ARG A 203 -19.34 43.02 -16.14
C ARG A 203 -19.97 43.65 -17.38
#